data_AF-V5Z9J2-F1
#
_entry.id   AF-V5Z9J2-F1
#
_cell.length_a   1.000
_cell.length_b   1.000
_cell.length_c   1.000
_cell.angle_alpha   90.00
_cell.angle_beta   90.00
_cell.angle_gamma   90.00
#
_symmetry.space_group_name_H-M   'P 1'
#
loop_
_entity.id
_entity.type
_entity.pdbx_description
1 polymer ?
#
loop_
_entity_poly.entity_id
_entity_poly.type
_entity_poly.pdbx_seq_one_letter_code
_entity_poly.pdbx_strand_id
1 'polypeptide(L)' 'MQAKQQQRMLVEVAGALGPDLVKQVTFVGGCTTALLLTDEVTAEQVRHTDDVDLIVHVISYASYHALQDKLKERGSKMLP' A
#
# COMPACT_ATOMS: atom_id res chain seq x y z
N MET A 1 8.08 16.86 -7.82
CA MET A 1 9.06 15.76 -7.56
C MET A 1 8.61 14.74 -6.49
N GLN A 2 7.80 15.13 -5.49
CA GLN A 2 7.47 14.25 -4.35
C GLN A 2 6.19 13.41 -4.53
N ALA A 3 5.16 13.91 -5.22
CA ALA A 3 4.01 13.10 -5.64
C ALA A 3 4.45 11.85 -6.45
N LYS A 4 5.51 12.00 -7.25
CA LYS A 4 6.14 10.89 -7.99
C LYS A 4 6.75 9.84 -7.06
N GLN A 5 7.27 10.24 -5.90
CA GLN A 5 7.82 9.30 -4.92
C GLN A 5 6.72 8.47 -4.26
N GLN A 6 5.61 9.10 -3.85
CA GLN A 6 4.46 8.40 -3.26
C GLN A 6 3.90 7.35 -4.24
N GLN A 7 3.68 7.74 -5.49
CA GLN A 7 3.26 6.82 -6.55
C GLN A 7 4.24 5.66 -6.75
N ARG A 8 5.55 5.92 -6.69
CA ARG A 8 6.57 4.88 -6.81
C ARG A 8 6.48 3.86 -5.67
N MET A 9 6.29 4.31 -4.43
CA MET A 9 6.13 3.40 -3.29
C MET A 9 4.88 2.53 -3.45
N LEU A 10 3.77 3.09 -3.94
CA LEU A 10 2.57 2.29 -4.24
C LEU A 10 2.85 1.20 -5.28
N VAL A 11 3.60 1.52 -6.34
CA VAL A 11 3.97 0.54 -7.38
C VAL A 11 4.90 -0.55 -6.82
N GLU A 12 5.89 -0.18 -6.02
CA GLU A 12 6.82 -1.14 -5.39
C GLU A 12 6.08 -2.09 -4.43
N VAL A 13 5.17 -1.57 -3.60
CA VAL A 13 4.35 -2.39 -2.70
C VAL A 13 3.36 -3.26 -3.49
N ALA A 14 2.70 -2.72 -4.51
CA ALA A 14 1.81 -3.51 -5.38
C ALA A 14 2.56 -4.68 -6.05
N GLY A 15 3.80 -4.45 -6.49
CA GLY A 15 4.68 -5.49 -7.01
C GLY A 15 5.03 -6.55 -5.96
N ALA A 16 5.38 -6.14 -4.75
CA ALA A 16 5.72 -7.05 -3.65
C ALA A 16 4.53 -7.92 -3.18
N LEU A 17 3.31 -7.37 -3.19
CA LEU A 17 2.09 -8.14 -2.90
C LEU A 17 1.81 -9.21 -3.97
N GLY A 18 2.20 -8.95 -5.22
CA GLY A 18 1.96 -9.84 -6.34
C GLY A 18 0.49 -9.86 -6.81
N PRO A 19 0.20 -10.55 -7.92
CA PRO A 19 -1.04 -10.40 -8.69
C PRO A 19 -2.31 -10.86 -7.95
N ASP A 20 -2.17 -11.77 -6.99
CA ASP A 20 -3.31 -12.33 -6.27
C ASP A 20 -3.70 -11.47 -5.08
N LEU A 21 -2.72 -11.00 -4.31
CA LEU A 21 -2.97 -10.27 -3.07
C LEU A 21 -3.29 -8.80 -3.36
N VAL A 22 -2.67 -8.19 -4.37
CA VAL A 22 -2.95 -6.79 -4.75
C VAL A 22 -4.42 -6.55 -5.11
N LYS A 23 -5.12 -7.58 -5.61
CA LYS A 23 -6.56 -7.51 -5.95
C LYS A 23 -7.49 -7.58 -4.74
N GLN A 24 -6.96 -7.95 -3.58
CA GLN A 24 -7.72 -8.12 -2.34
C GLN A 24 -7.55 -6.95 -1.37
N VAL A 25 -6.67 -6.00 -1.70
CA VAL A 25 -6.37 -4.85 -0.86
C VAL A 25 -6.87 -3.55 -1.47
N THR A 26 -7.11 -2.57 -0.61
CA THR A 26 -7.28 -1.16 -0.99
C THR A 26 -6.17 -0.36 -0.35
N PHE A 27 -5.40 0.37 -1.16
CA PHE A 27 -4.41 1.32 -0.65
C PHE A 27 -5.12 2.54 -0.04
N VAL A 28 -4.64 2.99 1.11
CA VAL A 28 -5.21 4.12 1.86
C VAL A 28 -4.10 5.02 2.41
N GLY A 29 -4.46 6.06 3.15
CA GLY A 29 -3.49 6.93 3.83
C GLY A 29 -2.89 8.03 2.95
N GLY A 30 -1.85 8.69 3.47
CA GLY A 30 -1.24 9.85 2.81
C GLY A 30 -0.62 9.51 1.45
N CYS A 31 -0.12 8.28 1.29
CA CYS A 31 0.52 7.82 0.07
C CYS A 31 -0.43 7.84 -1.15
N THR A 32 -1.74 7.67 -0.95
CA THR A 32 -2.72 7.69 -2.04
C THR A 32 -3.25 9.08 -2.37
N THR A 33 -3.00 10.08 -1.53
CA THR A 33 -3.54 11.44 -1.72
C THR A 33 -3.09 12.04 -3.05
N ALA A 34 -1.84 11.79 -3.46
CA ALA A 34 -1.29 12.24 -4.73
C ALA A 34 -1.99 11.64 -5.97
N LEU A 35 -2.70 10.51 -5.84
CA LEU A 35 -3.48 9.92 -6.95
C LEU A 35 -4.77 10.68 -7.26
N LEU A 36 -5.27 11.47 -6.29
CA LEU A 36 -6.54 12.17 -6.38
C LEU A 36 -6.39 13.62 -6.86
N LEU A 37 -5.16 14.08 -7.03
CA LEU A 37 -4.83 15.42 -7.48
C LEU A 37 -4.64 15.45 -8.98
N THR A 38 -5.17 16.49 -9.63
CA THR A 38 -5.16 16.62 -11.09
C THR A 38 -4.28 17.77 -11.58
N ASP A 39 -3.86 18.67 -10.70
CA ASP A 39 -2.91 19.73 -10.99
C ASP A 39 -1.55 19.46 -10.33
N GLU A 40 -0.48 19.69 -11.09
CA GLU A 40 0.89 19.38 -10.65
C GLU A 40 1.35 20.27 -9.49
N VAL A 41 0.86 21.51 -9.40
CA VAL A 41 1.28 22.48 -8.37
C VAL A 41 0.78 22.04 -7.00
N THR A 42 -0.48 21.66 -6.88
CA THR A 42 -1.07 21.16 -5.62
C THR A 42 -0.47 19.79 -5.25
N ALA A 43 -0.13 18.96 -6.24
CA ALA A 43 0.52 17.67 -6.01
C ALA A 43 1.90 17.82 -5.34
N GLU A 44 2.61 18.93 -5.54
CA GLU A 44 3.88 19.21 -4.87
C GLU A 44 3.72 19.68 -3.42
N GLN A 45 2.51 20.09 -3.00
CA GLN A 45 2.22 20.55 -1.64
C GLN A 45 1.69 19.45 -0.71
N VAL A 46 1.49 18.23 -1.22
CA VAL A 46 1.03 17.09 -0.43
C VAL A 46 2.04 16.77 0.67
N ARG A 47 1.54 16.58 1.90
CA ARG A 47 2.37 16.13 3.03
C ARG A 47 2.94 14.75 2.74
N HIS A 48 4.25 14.60 2.87
CA HIS A 48 4.94 13.32 2.66
C HIS A 48 4.64 12.33 3.76
N THR A 49 4.62 11.06 3.36
CA THR A 49 4.69 9.91 4.26
C THR A 49 5.76 8.95 3.76
N ASP A 50 6.31 8.15 4.67
CA ASP A 50 7.39 7.19 4.38
C ASP A 50 6.88 5.73 4.36
N ASP A 51 5.57 5.54 4.51
CA ASP A 51 4.89 4.25 4.57
C ASP A 51 3.75 4.13 3.54
N VAL A 52 3.28 2.89 3.36
CA VAL A 52 2.14 2.56 2.51
C VAL A 52 1.14 1.79 3.36
N ASP A 53 -0.02 2.41 3.57
CA ASP A 53 -1.13 1.79 4.28
C ASP A 53 -2.05 1.03 3.32
N LEU A 54 -2.54 -0.12 3.77
CA LEU A 54 -3.52 -0.92 3.05
C LEU A 54 -4.57 -1.48 4.00
N ILE A 55 -5.77 -1.68 3.46
CA ILE A 55 -6.84 -2.43 4.12
C ILE A 55 -7.16 -3.68 3.30
N VAL A 56 -7.54 -4.74 3.99
CA VAL A 56 -7.88 -6.04 3.40
C VAL A 56 -9.06 -6.63 4.16
N HIS A 57 -9.99 -7.24 3.44
CA HIS A 57 -11.16 -7.85 4.05
C HIS A 57 -10.82 -9.26 4.55
N VAL A 58 -11.06 -9.51 5.84
CA VAL A 58 -10.76 -10.79 6.50
C VAL A 58 -11.90 -11.12 7.45
N ILE A 59 -12.44 -12.34 7.36
CA ILE A 59 -13.68 -12.73 8.08
C ILE A 59 -13.38 -13.59 9.31
N SER A 60 -12.33 -14.42 9.24
CA SER A 60 -11.99 -15.37 10.30
C SER A 60 -10.53 -15.26 10.74
N TYR A 61 -10.25 -15.76 11.94
CA TYR A 61 -8.89 -15.85 12.47
C TYR A 61 -7.98 -16.74 11.60
N ALA A 62 -8.53 -17.82 11.04
CA ALA A 62 -7.80 -18.67 10.08
C ALA A 62 -7.43 -17.90 8.80
N SER A 63 -8.34 -17.08 8.26
CA SER A 63 -8.03 -16.24 7.09
C SER A 63 -7.02 -15.14 7.41
N TYR A 64 -6.99 -14.63 8.65
CA TYR A 64 -5.99 -13.68 9.10
C TYR A 64 -4.59 -14.29 9.11
N HIS A 65 -4.43 -15.49 9.68
CA HIS A 65 -3.14 -16.18 9.65
C HIS A 65 -2.70 -16.56 8.23
N ALA A 66 -3.62 -17.04 7.39
CA ALA A 66 -3.31 -17.34 5.99
C ALA A 66 -2.81 -16.08 5.23
N LEU A 67 -3.38 -14.91 5.53
CA LEU A 67 -2.89 -13.64 5.00
C LEU A 67 -1.48 -13.32 5.52
N GLN A 68 -1.23 -13.46 6.83
CA GLN A 68 0.09 -13.23 7.41
C GLN A 68 1.15 -14.12 6.77
N ASP A 69 0.84 -15.40 6.53
CA ASP A 69 1.78 -16.34 5.93
C ASP A 69 2.06 -16.00 4.46
N LYS A 70 1.04 -15.62 3.68
CA LYS A 70 1.23 -15.11 2.31
C LYS A 70 2.11 -13.86 2.27
N LEU A 71 1.97 -12.96 3.25
CA LEU A 71 2.81 -11.77 3.36
C LEU A 71 4.26 -12.12 3.72
N LYS A 72 4.47 -13.06 4.65
CA LYS A 72 5.81 -13.56 5.02
C LYS A 72 6.53 -14.22 3.85
N GLU A 73 5.83 -15.04 3.08
CA GLU A 73 6.36 -15.66 1.85
C GLU A 73 6.88 -14.63 0.84
N ARG A 74 6.34 -13.41 0.88
CA ARG A 74 6.71 -12.27 0.04
C ARG A 74 7.73 -11.34 0.68
N GLY A 75 8.31 -11.74 1.82
CA GLY A 75 9.37 -11.01 2.50
C GLY A 75 8.90 -10.02 3.59
N SER A 76 7.59 -9.94 3.85
CA SER A 76 7.07 -9.08 4.93
C SER A 76 7.34 -9.67 6.30
N LYS A 77 7.79 -8.83 7.23
CA LYS A 77 7.96 -9.20 8.64
C LYS A 77 6.73 -8.78 9.44
N MET A 78 6.25 -9.66 10.32
CA MET A 78 5.24 -9.29 11.30
C MET A 78 5.95 -8.64 12.48
N LEU A 79 5.61 -7.39 12.75
CA LEU A 79 6.05 -6.70 13.96
C LEU A 79 5.15 -7.14 15.13
N PRO A 80 5.72 -7.28 16.35
CA PRO A 80 4.98 -7.68 17.54
C PRO A 80 3.93 -6.67 17.99
#